data_AF-A0AAE0T5F2-F1
#
_entry.id   AF-A0AAE0T5F2-F1
#
_cell.length_a   1.000
_cell.length_b   1.000
_cell.length_c   1.000
_cell.angle_alpha   90.00
_cell.angle_beta   90.00
_cell.angle_gamma   90.00
#
_symmetry.space_group_name_H-M   'P 1'
#
loop_
_entity.id
_entity.type
_entity.pdbx_description
1 polymer ?
#
loop_
_entity_poly.entity_id
_entity_poly.type
_entity_poly.pdbx_seq_one_letter_code
_entity_poly.pdbx_strand_id
1 'polypeptide(L)'
;MHGRIKVKTTAEQQETKRKEREKKLKLYNAATGKIFDKRKNKEFDDDLLALTGEVLAQNSDLYTLWNIRKETFLHMKEIKTKEEMEKICNEELYFLESCLKGNPKSYGTWHHRCFVLDNMANPDWKRELQLCNIFLEYDERNFHCWDYRRLVVKRSKVPIEEELEFTTNKIHSNFSNFSSWHYRSKLLPLIYPDPTNPVGVKEEILLKEFEAVQNAFFTDPDDQSAWFYHRWLLGRGRKKMVISCLYASRPQNRVIVSTSQPVLVGSNHQMEVYLKDVSIEGSWSNVAGNGSPYSRLWISFKFCLTG
;
A
#
# COMPACT_ATOMS: atom_id res chain seq x y z
N MET A 1 -17.57 -1.49 -11.85
CA MET A 1 -18.16 -2.37 -12.89
C MET A 1 -17.05 -2.77 -13.86
N HIS A 2 -16.62 -4.03 -13.86
CA HIS A 2 -15.63 -4.55 -14.81
C HIS A 2 -16.16 -5.82 -15.48
N GLY A 3 -15.69 -6.12 -16.69
CA GLY A 3 -15.94 -7.41 -17.36
C GLY A 3 -17.39 -7.73 -17.74
N ARG A 4 -18.32 -6.76 -17.72
CA ARG A 4 -19.72 -7.02 -18.11
C ARG A 4 -19.83 -7.24 -19.62
N ILE A 5 -19.95 -8.50 -20.02
CA ILE A 5 -20.19 -8.89 -21.42
C ILE A 5 -21.58 -8.38 -21.84
N LYS A 6 -21.63 -7.68 -22.98
CA LYS A 6 -22.90 -7.27 -23.59
C LYS A 6 -23.56 -8.48 -24.22
N VAL A 7 -24.56 -9.04 -23.54
CA VAL A 7 -25.38 -10.14 -24.07
C VAL A 7 -26.64 -9.55 -24.72
N LYS A 8 -26.93 -9.91 -25.96
CA LYS A 8 -28.22 -9.60 -26.60
C LYS A 8 -29.30 -10.47 -25.94
N THR A 9 -30.20 -9.85 -25.20
CA THR A 9 -31.33 -10.52 -24.53
C THR A 9 -32.65 -10.15 -25.20
N THR A 10 -33.60 -11.09 -25.23
CA THR A 10 -34.96 -10.84 -25.73
C THR A 10 -35.75 -9.92 -24.78
N ALA A 11 -36.81 -9.28 -25.27
CA ALA A 11 -37.67 -8.41 -24.45
C ALA A 11 -38.27 -9.15 -23.25
N GLU A 12 -38.67 -10.41 -23.42
CA GLU A 12 -39.20 -11.27 -22.36
C GLU A 12 -38.15 -11.56 -21.27
N GLN A 13 -36.91 -11.89 -21.67
CA GLN A 13 -35.81 -12.10 -20.71
C GLN A 13 -35.44 -10.83 -19.95
N GLN A 14 -35.54 -9.66 -20.60
CA GLN A 14 -35.30 -8.37 -19.94
C GLN A 14 -36.38 -8.08 -18.90
N GLU A 15 -37.65 -8.35 -19.22
CA GLU A 15 -38.77 -8.16 -18.31
C GLU A 15 -38.69 -9.08 -17.09
N THR A 16 -38.36 -10.36 -17.29
CA THR A 16 -38.16 -11.31 -16.18
C THR A 16 -37.02 -10.85 -15.25
N LYS A 17 -35.87 -10.47 -15.82
CA LYS A 17 -34.74 -9.92 -15.03
C LYS A 17 -35.10 -8.62 -14.32
N ARG A 18 -35.95 -7.77 -14.92
CA ARG A 18 -36.44 -6.54 -14.28
C ARG A 18 -37.26 -6.86 -13.03
N LYS A 19 -38.26 -7.75 -13.16
CA LYS A 19 -39.11 -8.19 -12.03
C LYS A 19 -38.30 -8.82 -10.90
N GLU A 20 -37.29 -9.63 -11.22
CA GLU A 20 -36.37 -10.20 -10.22
C GLU A 20 -35.56 -9.13 -9.49
N ARG A 21 -35.02 -8.14 -10.22
CA ARG A 21 -34.27 -7.01 -9.63
C ARG A 21 -35.16 -6.16 -8.75
N GLU A 22 -36.39 -5.88 -9.15
CA GLU A 22 -37.34 -5.11 -8.34
C GLU A 22 -37.69 -5.81 -7.02
N LYS A 23 -37.89 -7.13 -7.04
CA LYS A 23 -38.09 -7.93 -5.81
C LYS A 23 -36.86 -7.84 -4.89
N LYS A 24 -35.65 -8.02 -5.43
CA LYS A 24 -34.40 -7.89 -4.66
C LYS A 24 -34.20 -6.48 -4.12
N LEU A 25 -34.52 -5.45 -4.89
CA LEU A 25 -34.40 -4.05 -4.48
C LEU A 25 -35.35 -3.71 -3.33
N LYS A 26 -36.58 -4.23 -3.35
CA LYS A 26 -37.54 -4.05 -2.23
C LYS A 26 -37.00 -4.65 -0.94
N LEU A 27 -36.46 -5.87 -0.99
CA LEU A 27 -35.85 -6.54 0.17
C LEU A 27 -34.63 -5.76 0.67
N TYR A 28 -33.75 -5.33 -0.24
CA TYR A 28 -32.58 -4.52 0.07
C TYR A 28 -32.95 -3.20 0.77
N ASN A 29 -33.94 -2.47 0.24
CA ASN A 29 -34.39 -1.20 0.81
C ASN A 29 -35.01 -1.40 2.21
N ALA A 30 -35.81 -2.45 2.39
CA ALA A 30 -36.40 -2.78 3.68
C ALA A 30 -35.33 -3.15 4.72
N ALA A 31 -34.35 -3.98 4.36
CA ALA A 31 -33.24 -4.34 5.23
C ALA A 31 -32.39 -3.11 5.59
N THR A 32 -32.07 -2.27 4.61
CA THR A 32 -31.29 -1.04 4.82
C THR A 32 -32.02 -0.05 5.74
N GLY A 33 -33.33 0.11 5.58
CA GLY A 33 -34.15 0.94 6.49
C GLY A 33 -34.06 0.46 7.93
N LYS A 34 -34.30 -0.84 8.17
CA LYS A 34 -34.18 -1.45 9.51
C LYS A 34 -32.79 -1.27 10.12
N ILE A 35 -31.73 -1.45 9.34
CA ILE A 35 -30.34 -1.25 9.80
C ILE A 35 -30.14 0.18 10.31
N PHE A 36 -30.61 1.18 9.58
CA PHE A 36 -30.44 2.58 9.97
C PHE A 36 -31.30 2.95 11.18
N ASP A 37 -32.51 2.40 11.30
CA ASP A 37 -33.37 2.59 12.47
C ASP A 37 -32.72 1.99 13.72
N LYS A 38 -32.23 0.75 13.66
CA LYS A 38 -31.49 0.12 14.76
C LYS A 38 -30.25 0.91 15.16
N ARG A 39 -29.45 1.36 14.18
CA ARG A 39 -28.28 2.21 14.45
C ARG A 39 -28.68 3.53 15.14
N LYS A 40 -29.76 4.19 14.69
CA LYS A 40 -30.27 5.43 15.28
C LYS A 40 -30.72 5.23 16.73
N ASN A 41 -31.34 4.08 17.02
CA ASN A 41 -31.78 3.70 18.37
C ASN A 41 -30.64 3.13 19.24
N LYS A 42 -29.42 3.02 18.71
CA LYS A 42 -28.26 2.38 19.37
C LYS A 42 -28.49 0.91 19.75
N GLU A 43 -29.28 0.20 18.95
CA GLU A 43 -29.52 -1.24 19.09
C GLU A 43 -28.38 -2.02 18.42
N PHE A 44 -27.26 -2.14 19.13
CA PHE A 44 -26.03 -2.78 18.66
C PHE A 44 -25.98 -4.26 19.07
N ASP A 45 -26.80 -5.09 18.43
CA ASP A 45 -27.03 -6.49 18.77
C ASP A 45 -26.64 -7.47 17.64
N ASP A 46 -26.81 -8.77 17.91
CA ASP A 46 -26.50 -9.86 16.96
C ASP A 46 -27.43 -9.78 15.72
N ASP A 47 -28.65 -9.26 15.86
CA ASP A 47 -29.60 -9.02 14.75
C ASP A 47 -29.09 -7.93 13.79
N LEU A 48 -28.51 -6.84 14.31
CA LEU A 48 -27.88 -5.82 13.47
C LEU A 48 -26.68 -6.38 12.67
N LEU A 49 -25.91 -7.30 13.26
CA LEU A 49 -24.86 -8.03 12.53
C LEU A 49 -25.46 -8.96 11.46
N ALA A 50 -26.56 -9.67 11.74
CA ALA A 50 -27.21 -10.51 10.73
C ALA A 50 -27.71 -9.67 9.54
N LEU A 51 -28.47 -8.59 9.82
CA LEU A 51 -29.04 -7.71 8.79
C LEU A 51 -27.97 -7.05 7.92
N THR A 52 -26.92 -6.48 8.53
CA THR A 52 -25.82 -5.89 7.77
C THR A 52 -25.06 -6.95 6.97
N GLY A 53 -24.95 -8.17 7.50
CA GLY A 53 -24.30 -9.31 6.84
C GLY A 53 -25.01 -9.73 5.56
N GLU A 54 -26.35 -9.83 5.59
CA GLU A 54 -27.16 -10.15 4.41
C GLU A 54 -26.94 -9.15 3.27
N VAL A 55 -26.90 -7.86 3.60
CA VAL A 55 -26.72 -6.80 2.61
C VAL A 55 -25.30 -6.80 2.06
N LEU A 56 -24.28 -6.94 2.92
CA LEU A 56 -22.87 -6.94 2.54
C LEU A 56 -22.46 -8.19 1.77
N ALA A 57 -23.09 -9.34 2.01
CA ALA A 57 -22.88 -10.55 1.21
C ALA A 57 -23.27 -10.35 -0.27
N GLN A 58 -24.22 -9.46 -0.55
CA GLN A 58 -24.64 -9.10 -1.91
C GLN A 58 -23.83 -7.93 -2.48
N ASN A 59 -23.45 -6.97 -1.64
CA ASN A 59 -22.66 -5.81 -2.02
C ASN A 59 -21.69 -5.40 -0.91
N SER A 60 -20.48 -5.93 -0.98
CA SER A 60 -19.43 -5.70 0.01
C SER A 60 -18.79 -4.30 -0.06
N ASP A 61 -19.13 -3.48 -1.04
CA ASP A 61 -18.54 -2.13 -1.20
C ASP A 61 -19.35 -1.03 -0.48
N LEU A 62 -20.37 -1.41 0.30
CA LEU A 62 -21.15 -0.46 1.12
C LEU A 62 -20.40 -0.09 2.40
N TYR A 63 -19.48 0.87 2.29
CA TYR A 63 -18.61 1.32 3.38
C TYR A 63 -19.35 1.68 4.68
N THR A 64 -20.51 2.32 4.58
CA THR A 64 -21.32 2.68 5.75
C THR A 64 -21.71 1.47 6.60
N LEU A 65 -22.04 0.34 5.97
CA LEU A 65 -22.44 -0.86 6.71
C LEU A 65 -21.26 -1.49 7.45
N TRP A 66 -20.05 -1.44 6.89
CA TRP A 66 -18.84 -1.84 7.62
C TRP A 66 -18.61 -0.98 8.86
N ASN A 67 -18.87 0.33 8.79
CA ASN A 67 -18.74 1.19 9.97
C ASN A 67 -19.79 0.86 11.04
N ILE A 68 -21.02 0.58 10.64
CA ILE A 68 -22.08 0.12 11.56
C ILE A 68 -21.66 -1.18 12.23
N ARG A 69 -21.12 -2.14 11.48
CA ARG A 69 -20.60 -3.38 12.07
C ARG A 69 -19.50 -3.10 13.09
N LYS A 70 -18.56 -2.19 12.81
CA LYS A 70 -17.52 -1.83 13.79
C LYS A 70 -18.10 -1.21 15.06
N GLU A 71 -19.08 -0.33 14.94
CA GLU A 71 -19.81 0.24 16.09
C GLU A 71 -20.41 -0.89 16.93
N THR A 72 -21.07 -1.86 16.28
CA THR A 72 -21.63 -3.03 16.94
C THR A 72 -20.56 -3.88 17.65
N PHE A 73 -19.44 -4.16 16.99
CA PHE A 73 -18.31 -4.90 17.56
C PHE A 73 -17.73 -4.21 18.80
N LEU A 74 -17.55 -2.88 18.74
CA LEU A 74 -17.02 -2.11 19.86
C LEU A 74 -17.99 -2.12 21.04
N HIS A 75 -19.30 -1.99 20.80
CA HIS A 75 -20.30 -2.10 21.86
C HIS A 75 -20.35 -3.51 22.46
N MET A 76 -20.34 -4.56 21.64
CA MET A 76 -20.32 -5.95 22.12
C MET A 76 -19.10 -6.25 22.98
N LYS A 77 -17.94 -5.66 22.66
CA LYS A 77 -16.71 -5.82 23.44
C LYS A 77 -16.82 -5.26 24.87
N GLU A 78 -17.69 -4.27 25.10
CA GLU A 78 -17.93 -3.69 26.42
C GLU A 78 -18.84 -4.57 27.30
N ILE A 79 -19.73 -5.35 26.68
CA ILE A 79 -20.78 -6.10 27.39
C ILE A 79 -20.55 -7.62 27.42
N LYS A 80 -19.89 -8.19 26.40
CA LYS A 80 -19.66 -9.63 26.26
C LYS A 80 -18.32 -10.04 26.89
N THR A 81 -18.24 -11.30 27.29
CA THR A 81 -17.00 -11.90 27.80
C THR A 81 -15.96 -12.04 26.68
N LYS A 82 -14.69 -12.26 27.06
CA LYS A 82 -13.61 -12.48 26.09
C LYS A 82 -13.86 -13.71 25.21
N GLU A 83 -14.38 -14.78 25.77
CA GLU A 83 -14.66 -16.04 25.06
C GLU A 83 -15.79 -15.86 24.03
N GLU A 84 -16.86 -15.15 24.40
CA GLU A 84 -17.93 -14.79 23.46
C GLU A 84 -17.42 -13.89 22.33
N MET A 85 -16.57 -12.92 22.66
CA MET A 85 -15.96 -12.04 21.65
C MET A 85 -15.04 -12.81 20.70
N GLU A 86 -14.26 -13.78 21.19
CA GLU A 86 -13.46 -14.64 20.33
C GLU A 86 -14.33 -15.46 19.36
N LYS A 87 -15.47 -15.99 19.84
CA LYS A 87 -16.43 -16.69 18.98
C LYS A 87 -16.99 -15.77 17.88
N ILE A 88 -17.44 -14.57 18.25
CA ILE A 88 -18.00 -13.59 17.30
C ILE A 88 -16.95 -13.17 16.26
N CYS A 89 -15.71 -12.91 16.69
CA CYS A 89 -14.63 -12.59 15.76
C CYS A 89 -14.35 -13.74 14.79
N ASN A 90 -14.33 -15.00 15.26
CA ASN A 90 -14.13 -16.16 14.38
C ASN A 90 -15.24 -16.30 13.35
N GLU A 91 -16.51 -16.20 13.77
CA GLU A 91 -17.67 -16.22 12.86
C GLU A 91 -17.58 -15.09 11.82
N GLU A 92 -17.16 -13.89 12.24
CA GLU A 92 -16.95 -12.75 11.35
C GLU A 92 -15.84 -12.99 10.33
N LEU A 93 -14.75 -13.65 10.70
CA LEU A 93 -13.69 -14.01 9.77
C LEU A 93 -14.18 -14.97 8.68
N TYR A 94 -15.10 -15.91 8.98
CA TYR A 94 -15.73 -16.77 7.97
C TYR A 94 -16.68 -16.00 7.05
N PHE A 95 -17.47 -15.08 7.61
CA PHE A 95 -18.34 -14.19 6.84
C PHE A 95 -17.52 -13.32 5.87
N LEU A 96 -16.42 -12.74 6.35
CA LEU A 96 -15.52 -11.93 5.53
C LEU A 96 -14.85 -12.73 4.42
N GLU A 97 -14.44 -13.97 4.70
CA GLU A 97 -13.90 -14.87 3.67
C GLU A 97 -14.93 -15.13 2.56
N SER A 98 -16.20 -15.32 2.93
CA SER A 98 -17.30 -15.47 1.97
C SER A 98 -17.53 -14.21 1.13
N CYS A 99 -17.44 -13.03 1.75
CA CYS A 99 -17.49 -11.75 1.03
C CYS A 99 -16.33 -11.59 0.04
N LEU A 100 -15.11 -11.96 0.45
CA LEU A 100 -13.93 -11.90 -0.41
C LEU A 100 -14.00 -12.88 -1.59
N LYS A 101 -14.59 -14.07 -1.41
CA LYS A 101 -14.85 -15.01 -2.52
C LYS A 101 -15.77 -14.39 -3.57
N GLY A 102 -16.77 -13.59 -3.15
CA GLY A 102 -17.67 -12.87 -4.06
C GLY A 102 -17.03 -11.63 -4.70
N ASN A 103 -16.24 -10.87 -3.94
CA ASN A 103 -15.56 -9.67 -4.40
C ASN A 103 -14.16 -9.55 -3.76
N PRO A 104 -13.12 -10.15 -4.37
CA PRO A 104 -11.77 -10.21 -3.80
C PRO A 104 -11.04 -8.86 -3.81
N LYS A 105 -11.64 -7.83 -4.42
CA LYS A 105 -11.09 -6.48 -4.57
C LYS A 105 -11.86 -5.43 -3.75
N SER A 106 -12.68 -5.88 -2.79
CA SER A 106 -13.40 -4.96 -1.90
C SER A 106 -12.47 -4.37 -0.84
N TYR A 107 -12.27 -3.05 -0.89
CA TYR A 107 -11.53 -2.33 0.15
C TYR A 107 -12.20 -2.47 1.52
N GLY A 108 -13.54 -2.41 1.57
CA GLY A 108 -14.30 -2.49 2.81
C GLY A 108 -14.08 -3.81 3.54
N THR A 109 -14.15 -4.92 2.80
CA THR A 109 -13.96 -6.27 3.36
C THR A 109 -12.55 -6.50 3.89
N TRP A 110 -11.51 -6.19 3.11
CA TRP A 110 -10.12 -6.33 3.56
C TRP A 110 -9.83 -5.48 4.78
N HIS A 111 -10.28 -4.22 4.79
CA HIS A 111 -10.07 -3.32 5.91
C HIS A 111 -10.84 -3.76 7.17
N HIS A 112 -12.07 -4.26 7.03
CA HIS A 112 -12.83 -4.80 8.15
C HIS A 112 -12.17 -6.06 8.72
N ARG A 113 -11.59 -6.92 7.88
CA ARG A 113 -10.80 -8.08 8.33
C ARG A 113 -9.61 -7.69 9.21
N CYS A 114 -8.88 -6.63 8.84
CA CYS A 114 -7.82 -6.08 9.68
C CYS A 114 -8.33 -5.62 11.05
N PHE A 115 -9.49 -4.93 11.07
CA PHE A 115 -10.13 -4.45 12.30
C PHE A 115 -10.53 -5.60 13.22
N VAL A 116 -11.12 -6.68 12.68
CA VAL A 116 -11.50 -7.85 13.48
C VAL A 116 -10.27 -8.46 14.14
N LEU A 117 -9.19 -8.68 13.38
CA LEU A 117 -7.95 -9.25 13.91
C LEU A 117 -7.29 -8.36 14.96
N ASP A 118 -7.35 -7.02 14.81
CA ASP A 118 -6.83 -6.08 15.81
C ASP A 118 -7.63 -6.10 17.13
N ASN A 119 -8.85 -6.64 17.11
CA ASN A 119 -9.71 -6.75 18.27
C ASN A 119 -9.78 -8.18 18.85
N MET A 120 -9.10 -9.15 18.25
CA MET A 120 -8.96 -10.49 18.79
C MET A 120 -7.87 -10.54 19.86
N ALA A 121 -8.08 -11.32 20.92
CA ALA A 121 -7.03 -11.61 21.89
C ALA A 121 -5.97 -12.53 21.29
N ASN A 122 -6.40 -13.57 20.54
CA ASN A 122 -5.54 -14.60 19.97
C ASN A 122 -5.80 -14.79 18.46
N PRO A 123 -5.35 -13.86 17.59
CA PRO A 123 -5.48 -14.01 16.14
C PRO A 123 -4.62 -15.16 15.60
N ASP A 124 -5.23 -16.03 14.77
CA ASP A 124 -4.53 -17.11 14.07
C ASP A 124 -3.85 -16.60 12.80
N TRP A 125 -2.62 -16.10 12.96
CA TRP A 125 -1.84 -15.57 11.83
C TRP A 125 -1.48 -16.62 10.77
N LYS A 126 -1.38 -17.89 11.15
CA LYS A 126 -1.06 -18.98 10.21
C LYS A 126 -2.24 -19.17 9.25
N ARG A 127 -3.47 -19.14 9.76
CA ARG A 127 -4.67 -19.14 8.94
C ARG A 127 -4.71 -17.95 7.98
N GLU A 128 -4.35 -16.75 8.45
CA GLU A 128 -4.39 -15.56 7.60
C GLU A 128 -3.34 -15.58 6.47
N LEU A 129 -2.14 -16.13 6.72
CA LEU A 129 -1.16 -16.37 5.66
C LEU A 129 -1.65 -17.42 4.66
N GLN A 130 -2.30 -18.48 5.13
CA GLN A 130 -2.87 -19.49 4.24
C GLN A 130 -4.02 -18.93 3.39
N LEU A 131 -4.84 -18.04 3.96
CA LEU A 131 -5.83 -17.30 3.20
C LEU A 131 -5.15 -16.46 2.11
N CYS A 132 -4.06 -15.75 2.43
CA CYS A 132 -3.31 -15.00 1.43
C CYS A 132 -2.78 -15.90 0.31
N ASN A 133 -2.28 -17.10 0.63
CA ASN A 133 -1.81 -18.06 -0.36
C ASN A 133 -2.92 -18.43 -1.35
N ILE A 134 -4.11 -18.78 -0.84
CA ILE A 134 -5.29 -19.14 -1.64
C ILE A 134 -5.71 -17.99 -2.56
N PHE A 135 -5.84 -16.77 -2.03
CA PHE A 135 -6.28 -15.62 -2.84
C PHE A 135 -5.23 -15.20 -3.88
N LEU A 136 -3.93 -15.39 -3.60
CA LEU A 136 -2.85 -15.15 -4.56
C LEU A 136 -2.59 -16.31 -5.52
N GLU A 137 -3.16 -17.49 -5.29
CA GLU A 137 -3.26 -18.54 -6.32
C GLU A 137 -4.38 -18.24 -7.30
N TYR A 138 -5.49 -17.65 -6.83
CA TYR A 138 -6.62 -17.28 -7.68
C TYR A 138 -6.36 -16.02 -8.53
N ASP A 139 -5.85 -14.94 -7.91
CA ASP A 139 -5.42 -13.72 -8.60
C ASP A 139 -4.10 -13.27 -8.01
N GLU A 140 -3.01 -13.72 -8.62
CA GLU A 140 -1.65 -13.43 -8.18
C GLU A 140 -1.27 -11.94 -8.24
N ARG A 141 -2.08 -11.13 -8.95
CA ARG A 141 -1.91 -9.68 -9.10
C ARG A 141 -2.87 -8.89 -8.19
N ASN A 142 -3.60 -9.57 -7.30
CA ASN A 142 -4.48 -8.92 -6.35
C ASN A 142 -3.66 -8.13 -5.31
N PHE A 143 -3.45 -6.84 -5.59
CA PHE A 143 -2.68 -5.98 -4.69
C PHE A 143 -3.31 -5.84 -3.30
N HIS A 144 -4.64 -5.96 -3.16
CA HIS A 144 -5.27 -5.93 -1.83
C HIS A 144 -4.81 -7.11 -0.98
N CYS A 145 -4.70 -8.30 -1.58
CA CYS A 145 -4.22 -9.48 -0.89
C CYS A 145 -2.71 -9.38 -0.56
N TRP A 146 -1.91 -8.82 -1.48
CA TRP A 146 -0.50 -8.53 -1.20
C TRP A 146 -0.32 -7.53 -0.05
N ASP A 147 -1.12 -6.46 -0.04
CA ASP A 147 -1.10 -5.45 1.02
C ASP A 147 -1.53 -6.06 2.37
N TYR A 148 -2.58 -6.88 2.35
CA TYR A 148 -3.04 -7.61 3.51
C TYR A 148 -1.99 -8.60 4.03
N ARG A 149 -1.32 -9.36 3.15
CA ARG A 149 -0.22 -10.26 3.52
C ARG A 149 0.90 -9.51 4.23
N ARG A 150 1.34 -8.37 3.71
CA ARG A 150 2.39 -7.54 4.36
C ARG A 150 1.99 -7.09 5.76
N LEU A 151 0.70 -6.78 5.95
CA LEU A 151 0.16 -6.43 7.26
C LEU A 151 0.13 -7.65 8.19
N VAL A 152 -0.27 -8.83 7.72
CA VAL A 152 -0.25 -10.09 8.48
C VAL A 152 1.17 -10.42 8.92
N VAL A 153 2.15 -10.41 8.00
CA VAL A 153 3.58 -10.64 8.29
C VAL A 153 4.09 -9.69 9.37
N LYS A 154 3.77 -8.40 9.25
CA LYS A 154 4.18 -7.39 10.24
C LYS A 154 3.61 -7.68 11.63
N ARG A 155 2.39 -8.21 11.73
CA ARG A 155 1.71 -8.50 13.00
C ARG A 155 2.12 -9.86 13.60
N SER A 156 2.31 -10.86 12.75
CA SER A 156 2.69 -12.22 13.13
C SER A 156 4.17 -12.34 13.51
N LYS A 157 4.99 -11.35 13.13
CA LYS A 157 6.46 -11.36 13.29
C LYS A 157 7.11 -12.54 12.58
N VAL A 158 6.51 -12.99 11.48
CA VAL A 158 7.14 -13.98 10.60
C VAL A 158 8.46 -13.42 10.10
N PRO A 159 9.55 -14.22 10.12
CA PRO A 159 10.84 -13.83 9.59
C PRO A 159 10.70 -13.31 8.16
N ILE A 160 11.35 -12.19 7.88
CA ILE A 160 11.26 -11.54 6.57
C ILE A 160 11.88 -12.41 5.46
N GLU A 161 12.78 -13.31 5.84
CA GLU A 161 13.42 -14.31 5.00
C GLU A 161 12.40 -15.31 4.42
N GLU A 162 11.39 -15.72 5.21
CA GLU A 162 10.30 -16.59 4.73
C GLU A 162 9.46 -15.89 3.65
N GLU A 163 9.30 -14.57 3.73
CA GLU A 163 8.63 -13.80 2.67
C GLU A 163 9.48 -13.67 1.42
N LEU A 164 10.81 -13.60 1.56
CA LEU A 164 11.69 -13.64 0.39
C LEU A 164 11.57 -15.01 -0.30
N GLU A 165 11.56 -16.11 0.46
CA GLU A 165 11.31 -17.45 -0.08
C GLU A 165 9.93 -17.57 -0.73
N PHE A 166 8.88 -17.02 -0.11
CA PHE A 166 7.54 -16.98 -0.69
C PHE A 166 7.53 -16.31 -2.07
N THR A 167 8.22 -15.17 -2.21
CA THR A 167 8.33 -14.51 -3.52
C THR A 167 9.14 -15.32 -4.53
N THR A 168 10.20 -16.02 -4.10
CA THR A 168 10.97 -16.94 -4.96
C THR A 168 10.04 -18.00 -5.54
N ASN A 169 9.24 -18.64 -4.68
CA ASN A 169 8.30 -19.68 -5.09
C ASN A 169 7.23 -19.14 -6.05
N LYS A 170 6.70 -17.94 -5.80
CA LYS A 170 5.74 -17.31 -6.72
C LYS A 170 6.33 -16.99 -8.10
N ILE A 171 7.58 -16.53 -8.15
CA ILE A 171 8.29 -16.27 -9.42
C ILE A 171 8.64 -17.55 -10.16
N HIS A 172 9.04 -18.62 -9.45
CA HIS A 172 9.27 -19.91 -10.10
C HIS A 172 7.99 -20.49 -10.71
N SER A 173 6.84 -20.31 -10.05
CA SER A 173 5.55 -20.73 -10.59
C SER A 173 5.08 -19.84 -11.74
N ASN A 174 5.35 -18.53 -11.67
CA ASN A 174 5.07 -17.59 -12.74
C ASN A 174 6.06 -16.41 -12.72
N PHE A 175 7.00 -16.44 -13.66
CA PHE A 175 8.04 -15.40 -13.75
C PHE A 175 7.49 -14.03 -14.15
N SER A 176 6.25 -13.95 -14.67
CA SER A 176 5.56 -12.69 -15.00
C SER A 176 4.80 -12.04 -13.85
N ASN A 177 4.99 -12.55 -12.64
CA ASN A 177 4.34 -12.03 -11.46
C ASN A 177 4.99 -10.72 -10.98
N PHE A 178 4.52 -9.60 -11.54
CA PHE A 178 4.98 -8.25 -11.18
C PHE A 178 4.90 -7.96 -9.68
N SER A 179 3.84 -8.44 -9.02
CA SER A 179 3.65 -8.21 -7.59
C SER A 179 4.73 -8.89 -6.74
N SER A 180 5.18 -10.08 -7.14
CA SER A 180 6.26 -10.81 -6.48
C SER A 180 7.60 -10.12 -6.68
N TRP A 181 7.94 -9.72 -7.92
CA TRP A 181 9.13 -8.92 -8.20
C TRP A 181 9.14 -7.59 -7.43
N HIS A 182 7.99 -6.91 -7.40
CA HIS A 182 7.85 -5.69 -6.62
C HIS A 182 8.10 -5.95 -5.13
N TYR A 183 7.53 -7.02 -4.56
CA TYR A 183 7.71 -7.30 -3.15
C TYR A 183 9.16 -7.67 -2.83
N ARG A 184 9.83 -8.47 -3.68
CA ARG A 184 11.28 -8.71 -3.60
C ARG A 184 12.10 -7.43 -3.52
N SER A 185 11.79 -6.45 -4.36
CA SER A 185 12.49 -5.15 -4.37
C SER A 185 12.40 -4.39 -3.04
N LYS A 186 11.40 -4.73 -2.20
CA LYS A 186 11.22 -4.16 -0.86
C LYS A 186 11.87 -5.01 0.23
N LEU A 187 11.93 -6.33 0.05
CA LEU A 187 12.50 -7.26 1.01
C LEU A 187 14.03 -7.23 0.97
N LEU A 188 14.64 -7.24 -0.22
CA LEU A 188 16.09 -7.35 -0.37
C LEU A 188 16.90 -6.29 0.38
N PRO A 189 16.56 -4.98 0.35
CA PRO A 189 17.30 -3.97 1.12
C PRO A 189 17.18 -4.12 2.64
N LEU A 190 16.13 -4.80 3.12
CA LEU A 190 15.92 -5.06 4.55
C LEU A 190 16.72 -6.27 5.02
N ILE A 191 16.85 -7.30 4.17
CA ILE A 191 17.56 -8.56 4.49
C ILE A 191 19.06 -8.41 4.25
N TYR A 192 19.45 -7.75 3.14
CA TYR A 192 20.83 -7.64 2.69
C TYR A 192 21.22 -6.17 2.46
N PRO A 193 21.20 -5.33 3.51
CA PRO A 193 21.50 -3.91 3.37
C PRO A 193 22.95 -3.67 2.89
N ASP A 194 23.11 -2.72 1.98
CA ASP A 194 24.42 -2.19 1.59
C ASP A 194 24.90 -1.16 2.63
N PRO A 195 26.07 -1.35 3.28
CA PRO A 195 26.60 -0.40 4.26
C PRO A 195 26.93 0.97 3.67
N THR A 196 27.17 1.07 2.36
CA THR A 196 27.55 2.32 1.67
C THR A 196 26.34 3.10 1.16
N ASN A 197 25.21 2.42 0.95
CA ASN A 197 24.00 2.98 0.37
C ASN A 197 22.75 2.61 1.20
N PRO A 198 22.09 3.58 1.87
CA PRO A 198 20.94 3.32 2.73
C PRO A 198 19.73 2.62 2.06
N VAL A 199 19.67 2.63 0.73
CA VAL A 199 18.62 1.95 -0.05
C VAL A 199 19.19 0.86 -0.97
N GLY A 200 20.48 0.55 -0.82
CA GLY A 200 21.19 -0.43 -1.62
C GLY A 200 21.06 -1.85 -1.07
N VAL A 201 21.39 -2.80 -1.93
CA VAL A 201 21.49 -4.22 -1.62
C VAL A 201 22.94 -4.62 -1.83
N LYS A 202 23.47 -5.52 -1.00
CA LYS A 202 24.85 -6.03 -1.18
C LYS A 202 25.08 -6.51 -2.61
N GLU A 203 26.25 -6.18 -3.17
CA GLU A 203 26.61 -6.49 -4.56
C GLU A 203 26.51 -8.00 -4.87
N GLU A 204 26.94 -8.85 -3.94
CA GLU A 204 26.85 -10.32 -4.08
C GLU A 204 25.41 -10.83 -4.27
N ILE A 205 24.43 -10.13 -3.70
CA ILE A 205 23.01 -10.47 -3.83
C ILE A 205 22.43 -9.86 -5.11
N LEU A 206 22.85 -8.65 -5.48
CA LEU A 206 22.47 -8.05 -6.76
C LEU A 206 22.87 -8.93 -7.94
N LEU A 207 24.08 -9.49 -7.93
CA LEU A 207 24.55 -10.40 -8.99
C LEU A 207 23.66 -11.65 -9.13
N LYS A 208 23.26 -12.25 -7.99
CA LYS A 208 22.31 -13.38 -7.99
C LYS A 208 20.93 -12.98 -8.54
N GLU A 209 20.44 -11.80 -8.17
CA GLU A 209 19.17 -11.29 -8.69
C GLU A 209 19.24 -10.94 -10.18
N PHE A 210 20.39 -10.48 -10.69
CA PHE A 210 20.62 -10.28 -12.12
C PHE A 210 20.51 -11.61 -12.89
N GLU A 211 21.14 -12.68 -12.40
CA GLU A 211 21.02 -14.00 -13.01
C GLU A 211 19.55 -14.49 -13.01
N ALA A 212 18.85 -14.32 -11.88
CA ALA A 212 17.45 -14.74 -11.75
C ALA A 212 16.53 -13.99 -12.72
N VAL A 213 16.63 -12.66 -12.80
CA VAL A 213 15.79 -11.86 -13.69
C VAL A 213 16.16 -12.06 -15.17
N GLN A 214 17.45 -12.33 -15.46
CA GLN A 214 17.91 -12.62 -16.81
C GLN A 214 17.30 -13.90 -17.36
N ASN A 215 17.20 -14.94 -16.53
CA ASN A 215 16.50 -16.16 -16.92
C ASN A 215 15.02 -15.90 -17.22
N ALA A 216 14.35 -15.02 -16.45
CA ALA A 216 12.95 -14.68 -16.66
C ALA A 216 12.70 -13.99 -18.01
N PHE A 217 13.40 -12.88 -18.30
CA PHE A 217 13.17 -12.15 -19.57
C PHE A 217 13.78 -12.82 -20.80
N PHE A 218 14.73 -13.75 -20.66
CA PHE A 218 15.13 -14.60 -21.80
C PHE A 218 14.14 -15.74 -22.07
N THR A 219 13.39 -16.17 -21.05
CA THR A 219 12.31 -17.15 -21.22
C THR A 219 11.09 -16.51 -21.88
N ASP A 220 10.71 -15.31 -21.44
CA ASP A 220 9.66 -14.51 -22.06
C ASP A 220 10.12 -13.05 -22.24
N PRO A 221 10.57 -12.66 -23.44
CA PRO A 221 11.07 -11.31 -23.69
C PRO A 221 9.96 -10.24 -23.66
N ASP A 222 8.69 -10.63 -23.84
CA ASP A 222 7.55 -9.71 -23.80
C ASP A 222 7.08 -9.42 -22.37
N ASP A 223 7.55 -10.18 -21.38
CA ASP A 223 7.25 -9.98 -19.97
C ASP A 223 7.94 -8.72 -19.43
N GLN A 224 7.15 -7.66 -19.32
CA GLN A 224 7.60 -6.36 -18.82
C GLN A 224 8.03 -6.41 -17.35
N SER A 225 7.52 -7.35 -16.55
CA SER A 225 7.76 -7.35 -15.10
C SER A 225 9.22 -7.60 -14.76
N ALA A 226 9.83 -8.60 -15.41
CA ALA A 226 11.25 -8.89 -15.31
C ALA A 226 12.09 -7.69 -15.78
N TRP A 227 11.73 -7.03 -16.89
CA TRP A 227 12.44 -5.84 -17.36
C TRP A 227 12.38 -4.65 -16.40
N PHE A 228 11.22 -4.40 -15.79
CA PHE A 228 11.08 -3.34 -14.78
C PHE A 228 11.89 -3.65 -13.52
N TYR A 229 11.92 -4.92 -13.10
CA TYR A 229 12.74 -5.35 -11.97
C TYR A 229 14.24 -5.25 -12.27
N HIS A 230 14.67 -5.70 -13.45
CA HIS A 230 16.03 -5.54 -13.94
C HIS A 230 16.47 -4.07 -13.95
N ARG A 231 15.60 -3.17 -14.43
CA ARG A 231 15.87 -1.72 -14.38
C ARG A 231 16.02 -1.19 -12.96
N TRP A 232 15.29 -1.76 -12.00
CA TRP A 232 15.45 -1.42 -10.58
C TRP A 232 16.80 -1.90 -10.04
N LEU A 233 17.23 -3.13 -10.36
CA LEU A 233 18.55 -3.67 -9.97
C LEU A 233 19.73 -2.81 -10.45
N LEU A 234 19.60 -2.18 -11.62
CA LEU A 234 20.60 -1.24 -12.17
C LEU A 234 20.79 0.06 -11.34
N GLY A 235 20.19 0.17 -10.15
CA GLY A 235 20.66 1.11 -9.14
C GLY A 235 20.30 2.58 -9.41
N ARG A 236 19.20 2.86 -10.13
CA ARG A 236 18.65 4.23 -10.23
C ARG A 236 17.94 4.68 -8.94
N GLY A 237 18.44 4.25 -7.78
CA GLY A 237 17.94 4.62 -6.46
C GLY A 237 18.13 6.10 -6.16
N ARG A 238 17.49 6.57 -5.07
CA ARG A 238 17.65 7.96 -4.61
C ARG A 238 19.12 8.20 -4.25
N LYS A 239 19.81 9.00 -5.06
CA LYS A 239 21.15 9.48 -4.72
C LYS A 239 21.05 10.41 -3.50
N LYS A 240 22.02 10.31 -2.59
CA LYS A 240 22.17 11.30 -1.52
C LYS A 240 22.26 12.69 -2.16
N MET A 241 21.60 13.66 -1.55
CA MET A 241 21.71 15.04 -1.97
C MET A 241 23.13 15.51 -1.70
N VAL A 242 23.83 15.87 -2.77
CA VAL A 242 25.18 16.45 -2.74
C VAL A 242 25.19 17.84 -3.37
N ILE A 243 26.15 18.65 -2.94
CA ILE A 243 26.58 19.84 -3.68
C ILE A 243 27.33 19.34 -4.91
N SER A 244 26.74 19.58 -6.08
CA SER A 244 27.28 19.18 -7.38
C SER A 244 28.33 20.16 -7.91
N CYS A 245 28.21 21.44 -7.57
CA CYS A 245 29.15 22.48 -7.96
C CYS A 245 29.11 23.63 -6.96
N LEU A 246 30.27 24.21 -6.70
CA LEU A 246 30.47 25.43 -5.93
C LEU A 246 31.32 26.38 -6.79
N TYR A 247 30.85 27.60 -6.99
CA TYR A 247 31.61 28.65 -7.66
C TYR A 247 31.61 29.91 -6.80
N ALA A 248 32.80 30.47 -6.58
CA ALA A 248 32.99 31.71 -5.83
C ALA A 248 33.62 32.77 -6.73
N SER A 249 32.99 33.93 -6.82
CA SER A 249 33.47 35.07 -7.61
C SER A 249 33.81 36.23 -6.70
N ARG A 250 35.11 36.54 -6.58
CA ARG A 250 35.59 37.72 -5.85
C ARG A 250 35.10 39.03 -6.48
N PRO A 251 35.19 39.24 -7.82
CA PRO A 251 34.74 40.49 -8.43
C PRO A 251 33.25 40.76 -8.23
N GLN A 252 32.43 39.70 -8.17
CA GLN A 252 30.98 39.82 -8.01
C GLN A 252 30.51 39.73 -6.55
N ASN A 253 31.43 39.44 -5.61
CA ASN A 253 31.17 39.13 -4.21
C ASN A 253 30.00 38.13 -4.00
N ARG A 254 30.06 37.00 -4.72
CA ARG A 254 28.99 35.99 -4.75
C ARG A 254 29.54 34.58 -4.71
N VAL A 255 28.75 33.69 -4.13
CA VAL A 255 28.92 32.24 -4.18
C VAL A 255 27.67 31.65 -4.83
N ILE A 256 27.91 30.71 -5.72
CA ILE A 256 26.89 29.98 -6.44
C ILE A 256 27.03 28.51 -6.05
N VAL A 257 25.94 27.92 -5.57
CA VAL A 257 25.86 26.52 -5.18
C VAL A 257 24.86 25.84 -6.09
N SER A 258 25.29 24.74 -6.71
CA SER A 258 24.40 23.81 -7.42
C SER A 258 24.28 22.51 -6.65
N THR A 259 23.07 22.06 -6.36
CA THR A 259 22.76 20.78 -5.73
C THR A 259 22.31 19.75 -6.76
N SER A 260 22.60 18.48 -6.49
CA SER A 260 22.17 17.34 -7.30
C SER A 260 20.64 17.17 -7.41
N GLN A 261 19.88 17.76 -6.48
CA GLN A 261 18.41 17.74 -6.43
C GLN A 261 17.88 19.12 -6.05
N PRO A 262 16.66 19.51 -6.50
CA PRO A 262 16.07 20.78 -6.09
C PRO A 262 15.84 20.82 -4.58
N VAL A 263 16.31 21.89 -3.93
CA VAL A 263 16.16 22.13 -2.49
C VAL A 263 15.43 23.42 -2.23
N LEU A 264 14.81 23.51 -1.05
CA LEU A 264 14.24 24.73 -0.50
C LEU A 264 15.15 25.22 0.63
N VAL A 265 15.95 26.25 0.35
CA VAL A 265 16.84 26.88 1.33
C VAL A 265 16.06 27.87 2.19
N GLY A 266 16.29 27.86 3.50
CA GLY A 266 15.62 28.73 4.49
C GLY A 266 14.40 28.10 5.17
N SER A 267 14.03 26.87 4.81
CA SER A 267 13.02 26.08 5.52
C SER A 267 13.61 24.72 5.90
N ASN A 268 13.39 23.68 5.10
CA ASN A 268 13.88 22.33 5.39
C ASN A 268 15.41 22.16 5.24
N HIS A 269 16.07 23.09 4.55
CA HIS A 269 17.52 23.06 4.33
C HIS A 269 18.14 24.42 4.68
N GLN A 270 19.31 24.40 5.30
CA GLN A 270 20.13 25.56 5.55
C GLN A 270 21.43 25.45 4.74
N MET A 271 21.96 26.59 4.28
CA MET A 271 23.22 26.68 3.55
C MET A 271 24.15 27.62 4.29
N GLU A 272 25.26 27.09 4.75
CA GLU A 272 26.29 27.81 5.50
C GLU A 272 27.59 27.82 4.70
N VAL A 273 28.31 28.94 4.76
CA VAL A 273 29.60 29.10 4.07
C VAL A 273 30.66 29.38 5.10
N TYR A 274 31.73 28.60 5.08
CA TYR A 274 32.89 28.80 5.95
C TYR A 274 34.09 29.22 5.13
N LEU A 275 34.80 30.25 5.58
CA LEU A 275 36.10 30.65 5.03
C LEU A 275 37.13 30.59 6.15
N LYS A 276 38.11 29.70 6.03
CA LYS A 276 39.10 29.44 7.09
C LYS A 276 38.43 29.21 8.46
N ASP A 277 37.41 28.35 8.46
CA ASP A 277 36.60 27.98 9.64
C ASP A 277 35.75 29.12 10.25
N VAL A 278 35.74 30.30 9.65
CA VAL A 278 34.84 31.40 10.03
C VAL A 278 33.57 31.31 9.21
N SER A 279 32.41 31.19 9.86
CA SER A 279 31.10 31.24 9.21
C SER A 279 30.88 32.64 8.63
N ILE A 280 30.51 32.69 7.35
CA ILE A 280 30.16 33.93 6.67
C ILE A 280 28.65 33.95 6.50
N GLU A 281 28.02 34.97 7.09
CA GLU A 281 26.61 35.23 6.87
C GLU A 281 26.36 35.66 5.42
N GLY A 282 25.34 35.05 4.82
CA GLY A 282 24.90 35.38 3.48
C GLY A 282 23.42 35.03 3.32
N SER A 283 22.71 35.82 2.52
CA SER A 283 21.33 35.50 2.12
C SER A 283 21.35 34.70 0.82
N TRP A 284 20.50 33.67 0.72
CA TRP A 284 20.45 32.80 -0.46
C TRP A 284 19.21 33.11 -1.29
N SER A 285 19.38 33.06 -2.61
CA SER A 285 18.31 33.34 -3.56
C SER A 285 18.20 32.27 -4.63
N ASN A 286 16.95 32.01 -5.00
CA ASN A 286 16.61 31.16 -6.12
C ASN A 286 16.63 31.98 -7.42
N VAL A 287 17.37 31.49 -8.41
CA VAL A 287 17.57 32.13 -9.72
C VAL A 287 16.64 31.58 -10.81
N ALA A 288 15.86 30.54 -10.51
CA ALA A 288 15.09 29.80 -11.51
C ALA A 288 13.96 30.62 -12.17
N GLY A 289 13.56 31.76 -11.58
CA GLY A 289 12.59 32.70 -12.16
C GLY A 289 11.20 32.14 -12.46
N ASN A 290 10.93 30.89 -12.08
CA ASN A 290 9.75 30.11 -12.46
C ASN A 290 8.67 30.06 -11.36
N GLY A 291 8.80 30.89 -10.32
CA GLY A 291 7.90 30.92 -9.17
C GLY A 291 7.98 29.71 -8.22
N SER A 292 8.79 28.68 -8.55
CA SER A 292 9.03 27.55 -7.65
C SER A 292 9.96 27.98 -6.52
N PRO A 293 9.63 27.69 -5.25
CA PRO A 293 10.55 27.95 -4.15
C PRO A 293 11.71 26.93 -4.12
N TYR A 294 11.60 25.81 -4.85
CA TYR A 294 12.64 24.79 -4.97
C TYR A 294 13.55 25.04 -6.16
N SER A 295 14.86 24.97 -5.95
CA SER A 295 15.86 25.10 -7.01
C SER A 295 17.09 24.22 -6.77
N ARG A 296 17.73 23.83 -7.86
CA ARG A 296 19.07 23.23 -7.83
C ARG A 296 20.16 24.28 -7.70
N LEU A 297 19.92 25.49 -8.17
CA LEU A 297 20.89 26.57 -8.22
C LEU A 297 20.51 27.68 -7.25
N TRP A 298 21.43 28.00 -6.34
CA TRP A 298 21.28 29.04 -5.34
C TRP A 298 22.45 30.00 -5.42
N ILE A 299 22.16 31.29 -5.39
CA ILE A 299 23.16 32.36 -5.42
C ILE A 299 23.07 33.13 -4.11
N SER A 300 24.21 33.34 -3.48
CA SER A 300 24.28 34.19 -2.31
C SER A 300 24.26 35.67 -2.71
N PHE A 301 23.66 36.50 -1.86
CA PHE A 301 23.71 37.94 -1.93
C PHE A 301 24.42 38.50 -0.70
N LYS A 302 25.46 39.30 -0.95
CA LYS A 302 26.31 40.00 0.02
C LYS A 302 26.90 39.07 1.08
N PHE A 303 28.12 38.58 0.84
CA PHE A 303 28.99 38.19 1.94
C PHE A 303 29.61 39.46 2.51
N CYS A 304 29.26 39.82 3.73
CA CYS A 304 30.04 40.79 4.48
C CYS A 304 31.29 40.06 4.97
N LEU A 305 32.40 40.21 4.25
CA LEU A 305 33.71 40.00 4.87
C LEU A 305 33.88 41.15 5.86
N THR A 306 33.43 40.98 7.10
CA THR A 306 33.91 41.79 8.21
C THR A 306 35.39 41.44 8.35
N GLY A 307 36.24 42.28 7.75
CA GLY A 307 37.68 42.25 7.98
C GLY A 307 38.02 42.63 9.40
#